data_AF-A0A353LYR4-F1
#
_entry.id   AF-A0A353LYR4-F1
#
_cell.length_a   1.000
_cell.length_b   1.000
_cell.length_c   1.000
_cell.angle_alpha   90.00
_cell.angle_beta   90.00
_cell.angle_gamma   90.00
#
_symmetry.space_group_name_H-M   'P 1'
#
loop_
_entity.id
_entity.type
_entity.pdbx_description
1 polymer ?
#
loop_
_entity_poly.entity_id
_entity_poly.type
_entity_poly.pdbx_seq_one_letter_code
_entity_poly.pdbx_strand_id
1 'polypeptide(L)'
;MLFDKSHFLGKFALLGITALLTLALFDSNAWWKVLLWAIPATLLNLYLTGMTIQASLSPKVMAFAQGIAAALFAYLVSLPMILRTTFGTLVGFALLVGVAELLVMRFYPQKTP
;
A
#
# COMPACT_ATOMS: atom_id res chain seq x y z
N MET A 1 -6.37 9.78 -17.30
CA MET A 1 -5.46 10.11 -16.18
C MET A 1 -4.24 9.21 -16.28
N LEU A 2 -3.13 9.69 -16.85
CA LEU A 2 -1.85 8.98 -16.77
C LEU A 2 -1.24 9.38 -15.43
N PHE A 3 -1.12 8.46 -14.48
CA PHE A 3 -0.39 8.75 -13.24
C PHE A 3 1.04 9.17 -13.60
N ASP A 4 1.52 10.25 -12.98
CA ASP A 4 2.91 10.67 -13.13
C ASP A 4 3.82 9.49 -12.72
N LYS A 5 4.80 9.15 -13.56
CA LYS A 5 5.73 8.03 -13.32
C LYS A 5 6.39 8.15 -11.95
N SER A 6 6.67 9.38 -11.52
CA SER A 6 7.24 9.69 -10.20
C SER A 6 6.32 9.29 -9.05
N HIS A 7 5.01 9.51 -9.20
CA HIS A 7 4.00 9.17 -8.19
C HIS A 7 3.83 7.65 -8.07
N PHE A 8 3.87 6.93 -9.18
CA PHE A 8 3.88 5.46 -9.16
C PHE A 8 5.14 4.91 -8.46
N LEU A 9 6.32 5.39 -8.84
CA LEU A 9 7.59 4.95 -8.24
C LEU A 9 7.62 5.21 -6.73
N GLY A 10 7.15 6.37 -6.29
CA GLY A 10 7.07 6.71 -4.86
C GLY A 10 6.15 5.75 -4.09
N LYS A 11 4.93 5.52 -4.58
CA LYS A 11 4.01 4.57 -3.94
C LYS A 11 4.52 3.13 -3.98
N PHE A 12 5.12 2.71 -5.10
CA PHE A 12 5.70 1.38 -5.22
C PHE A 12 6.85 1.17 -4.24
N ALA A 13 7.74 2.15 -4.08
CA ALA A 13 8.81 2.08 -3.09
C ALA A 13 8.25 1.98 -1.67
N LEU A 14 7.24 2.79 -1.33
CA LEU A 14 6.59 2.76 -0.01
C LEU A 14 5.93 1.40 0.27
N LEU A 15 5.09 0.92 -0.65
CA LEU A 15 4.39 -0.37 -0.51
C LEU A 15 5.36 -1.54 -0.57
N GLY A 16 6.36 -1.48 -1.44
CA GLY A 16 7.39 -2.51 -1.58
C GLY A 16 8.24 -2.63 -0.31
N ILE A 17 8.72 -1.52 0.25
CA ILE A 17 9.51 -1.53 1.50
C ILE A 17 8.67 -2.04 2.66
N THR A 18 7.44 -1.52 2.84
CA THR A 18 6.57 -1.98 3.92
C THR A 18 6.19 -3.45 3.78
N ALA A 19 5.93 -3.92 2.55
CA ALA A 19 5.63 -5.32 2.27
C ALA A 19 6.86 -6.23 2.49
N LEU A 20 8.07 -5.80 2.14
CA LEU A 20 9.29 -6.55 2.43
C LEU A 20 9.51 -6.66 3.95
N LEU A 21 9.32 -5.56 4.67
CA LEU A 21 9.48 -5.53 6.13
C LEU A 21 8.46 -6.39 6.87
N THR A 22 7.25 -6.59 6.33
CA THR A 22 6.22 -7.41 6.98
C THR A 22 6.14 -8.82 6.39
N LEU A 23 5.86 -8.92 5.10
CA LEU A 23 5.56 -10.19 4.41
C LEU A 23 6.83 -10.98 4.10
N ALA A 24 7.93 -10.35 3.70
CA ALA A 24 9.17 -11.09 3.43
C ALA A 24 9.92 -11.44 4.73
N LEU A 25 10.04 -10.48 5.65
CA LEU A 25 10.80 -10.66 6.89
C LEU A 25 10.10 -11.58 7.90
N PHE A 26 8.82 -11.37 8.19
CA PHE A 26 8.12 -12.15 9.23
C PHE A 26 7.48 -13.43 8.69
N ASP A 27 6.84 -13.38 7.52
CA ASP A 27 6.19 -14.56 6.92
C ASP A 27 7.11 -15.38 6.00
N SER A 28 8.40 -15.03 5.93
CA SER A 28 9.44 -15.72 5.14
C SER A 28 9.07 -15.89 3.67
N ASN A 29 8.35 -14.92 3.08
CA ASN A 29 8.08 -14.92 1.65
C ASN A 29 9.33 -14.58 0.85
N ALA A 30 9.46 -15.18 -0.34
CA ALA A 30 10.51 -14.80 -1.26
C ALA A 30 10.35 -13.32 -1.67
N TRP A 31 11.41 -12.52 -1.48
CA TRP A 31 11.41 -11.07 -1.70
C TRP A 31 10.90 -10.68 -3.10
N TRP A 32 11.23 -11.46 -4.13
CA TRP A 32 10.83 -11.19 -5.51
C TRP A 32 9.31 -11.37 -5.72
N LYS A 33 8.67 -12.32 -5.02
CA LYS A 33 7.21 -12.50 -5.07
C LYS A 33 6.51 -11.31 -4.43
N VAL A 34 7.04 -10.86 -3.29
CA VAL A 34 6.50 -9.70 -2.57
C VAL A 34 6.56 -8.45 -3.45
N LEU A 35 7.69 -8.20 -4.11
CA LEU A 35 7.82 -7.07 -5.04
C LEU A 35 6.93 -7.20 -6.27
N LEU A 36 6.79 -8.40 -6.84
CA LEU A 36 5.90 -8.64 -7.98
C LEU A 36 4.45 -8.29 -7.62
N TRP A 37 3.99 -8.70 -6.45
CA TRP A 37 2.63 -8.42 -5.97
C TRP A 37 2.44 -7.02 -5.38
N ALA A 38 3.53 -6.32 -5.04
CA ALA A 38 3.48 -4.91 -4.70
C ALA A 38 3.10 -4.04 -5.91
N ILE A 39 3.35 -4.48 -7.16
CA ILE A 39 2.96 -3.76 -8.38
C ILE A 39 1.43 -3.60 -8.47
N PRO A 40 0.61 -4.68 -8.52
CA PRO A 40 -0.84 -4.53 -8.56
C PRO A 40 -1.41 -3.90 -7.29
N ALA A 41 -0.82 -4.13 -6.12
CA ALA A 41 -1.20 -3.43 -4.89
C ALA A 41 -1.02 -1.91 -5.01
N THR A 42 0.08 -1.47 -5.63
CA THR A 42 0.36 -0.05 -5.91
C THR A 42 -0.64 0.53 -6.89
N LEU A 43 -0.98 -0.19 -7.96
CA LEU A 43 -2.01 0.24 -8.91
C LEU A 43 -3.37 0.41 -8.24
N LEU A 44 -3.77 -0.54 -7.37
CA LEU A 44 -4.99 -0.43 -6.58
C LEU A 44 -4.96 0.81 -5.67
N ASN A 45 -3.82 1.04 -5.00
CA ASN A 45 -3.67 2.18 -4.09
C ASN A 45 -3.75 3.52 -4.84
N LEU A 46 -3.10 3.62 -6.00
CA LEU A 46 -3.19 4.77 -6.89
C LEU A 46 -4.60 4.98 -7.42
N TYR A 47 -5.29 3.91 -7.81
CA TYR A 47 -6.68 3.98 -8.25
C TYR A 47 -7.57 4.58 -7.15
N LEU A 48 -7.46 4.09 -5.92
CA LEU A 48 -8.20 4.64 -4.76
C LEU A 48 -7.83 6.10 -4.48
N THR A 49 -6.57 6.48 -4.72
CA THR A 49 -6.09 7.86 -4.59
C THR A 49 -6.69 8.77 -5.68
N GLY A 50 -6.80 8.27 -6.91
CA GLY A 50 -7.33 9.01 -8.07
C GLY A 50 -8.86 9.04 -8.15
N MET A 51 -9.57 8.23 -7.36
CA MET A 51 -11.01 8.34 -7.22
C MET A 51 -11.36 9.68 -6.56
N THR A 52 -12.46 10.29 -7.00
CA THR A 52 -13.06 11.52 -6.44
C THR A 52 -13.36 11.45 -4.94
N ILE A 53 -13.24 10.26 -4.34
CA ILE A 53 -13.28 10.00 -2.90
C ILE A 53 -12.25 10.88 -2.14
N GLN A 54 -11.12 11.26 -2.74
CA GLN A 54 -10.17 12.19 -2.12
C GLN A 54 -10.79 13.55 -1.76
N ALA A 55 -11.74 14.05 -2.56
CA ALA A 55 -12.37 15.34 -2.30
C ALA A 55 -13.34 15.31 -1.10
N SER A 56 -13.82 14.12 -0.72
CA SER A 56 -14.81 13.95 0.35
C SER A 56 -14.23 13.38 1.64
N LEU A 57 -13.03 12.79 1.62
CA LEU A 57 -12.40 12.18 2.79
C LEU A 57 -11.23 13.00 3.34
N SER A 58 -11.15 13.08 4.67
CA SER A 58 -9.97 13.64 5.34
C SER A 58 -8.71 12.84 4.96
N PRO A 59 -7.54 13.49 4.80
CA PRO A 59 -6.28 12.82 4.46
C PRO A 59 -5.94 11.65 5.40
N LYS A 60 -6.29 11.75 6.68
CA LYS A 60 -6.07 10.68 7.66
C LYS A 60 -6.91 9.43 7.39
N VAL A 61 -8.18 9.63 7.02
CA VAL A 61 -9.10 8.54 6.70
C VAL A 61 -8.67 7.87 5.41
N MET A 62 -8.21 8.65 4.43
CA MET A 62 -7.69 8.13 3.17
C MET A 62 -6.43 7.26 3.38
N ALA A 63 -5.47 7.73 4.19
CA ALA A 63 -4.26 6.95 4.50
C ALA A 63 -4.59 5.63 5.20
N PHE A 64 -5.55 5.65 6.14
CA PHE A 64 -6.02 4.45 6.81
C PHE A 64 -6.72 3.47 5.84
N ALA A 65 -7.59 3.99 4.97
CA ALA A 65 -8.25 3.18 3.94
C ALA A 65 -7.25 2.56 2.96
N GLN A 66 -6.19 3.28 2.59
CA GLN A 66 -5.11 2.77 1.73
C GLN A 66 -4.33 1.63 2.39
N GLY A 67 -4.03 1.75 3.69
CA GLY A 67 -3.40 0.68 4.47
C GLY A 67 -4.28 -0.57 4.54
N ILE A 68 -5.58 -0.41 4.83
CA ILE A 68 -6.54 -1.52 4.83
C ILE A 68 -6.64 -2.16 3.44
N ALA A 69 -6.76 -1.36 2.38
CA ALA A 69 -6.87 -1.88 1.02
C ALA A 69 -5.63 -2.68 0.62
N ALA A 70 -4.42 -2.22 0.99
CA ALA A 70 -3.20 -2.95 0.75
C ALA A 70 -3.15 -4.28 1.51
N ALA A 71 -3.56 -4.30 2.78
CA ALA A 71 -3.60 -5.53 3.58
C ALA A 71 -4.67 -6.52 3.10
N LEU A 72 -5.85 -6.03 2.72
CA LEU A 72 -6.89 -6.86 2.10
C LEU A 72 -6.40 -7.46 0.78
N PHE A 73 -5.69 -6.68 -0.04
CA PHE A 73 -5.08 -7.19 -1.25
C PHE A 73 -4.04 -8.29 -0.95
N ALA A 74 -3.16 -8.07 0.02
CA ALA A 74 -2.19 -9.09 0.44
C ALA A 74 -2.86 -10.38 0.94
N TYR A 75 -3.97 -10.26 1.68
CA TYR A 75 -4.79 -11.39 2.10
C TYR A 75 -5.44 -12.13 0.92
N LEU A 76 -5.99 -11.40 -0.07
CA LEU A 76 -6.55 -12.04 -1.27
C LEU A 76 -5.49 -12.79 -2.07
N VAL A 77 -4.28 -12.25 -2.17
CA VAL A 77 -3.15 -12.91 -2.85
C VAL A 77 -2.65 -14.13 -2.06
N SER A 78 -2.86 -14.18 -0.75
CA SER A 78 -2.46 -15.34 0.06
C SER A 78 -3.44 -16.51 0.00
N LEU A 79 -4.73 -16.28 -0.29
CA LEU A 79 -5.74 -17.34 -0.47
C LEU A 79 -5.32 -18.46 -1.45
N PRO A 80 -4.77 -18.17 -2.65
CA PRO A 80 -4.24 -19.21 -3.55
C PRO A 80 -2.88 -19.79 -3.11
N MET A 81 -2.44 -19.56 -1.88
CA MET A 81 -1.15 -19.99 -1.32
C MET A 81 0.08 -19.38 -2.02
N ILE A 82 -0.09 -18.28 -2.74
CA ILE A 82 0.98 -17.59 -3.49
C ILE A 82 1.91 -16.84 -2.54
N LEU A 83 1.34 -16.20 -1.52
CA LEU A 83 2.03 -15.56 -0.40
C LEU A 83 1.58 -16.19 0.92
N ARG A 84 2.50 -16.34 1.86
CA ARG A 84 2.19 -16.66 3.26
C ARG A 84 1.83 -15.37 3.96
N THR A 85 0.70 -15.34 4.66
CA THR A 85 0.30 -14.18 5.46
C THR A 85 -0.23 -14.66 6.79
N THR A 86 0.17 -14.02 7.87
CA THR A 86 -0.48 -14.18 9.18
C THR A 86 -1.33 -12.97 9.50
N PHE A 87 -2.31 -13.13 10.38
CA PHE A 87 -3.15 -11.99 10.78
C PHE A 87 -2.32 -10.85 11.37
N GLY A 88 -1.28 -11.18 12.15
CA GLY A 88 -0.37 -10.19 12.74
C GLY A 88 0.40 -9.39 11.68
N THR A 89 0.90 -10.03 10.62
CA THR A 89 1.62 -9.33 9.55
C THR A 89 0.70 -8.49 8.68
N LEU A 90 -0.56 -8.91 8.47
CA LEU A 90 -1.56 -8.10 7.76
C LEU A 90 -1.92 -6.83 8.56
N VAL A 91 -2.13 -6.95 9.87
CA VAL A 91 -2.38 -5.78 10.74
C VAL A 91 -1.16 -4.87 10.77
N GLY A 92 0.05 -5.42 10.96
CA GLY A 92 1.28 -4.64 10.94
C GLY A 92 1.51 -3.94 9.60
N PHE A 93 1.21 -4.62 8.48
CA PHE A 93 1.32 -4.07 7.14
C PHE A 93 0.32 -2.93 6.91
N ALA A 94 -0.95 -3.10 7.29
CA ALA A 94 -1.95 -2.04 7.19
C ALA A 94 -1.54 -0.78 7.97
N LEU A 95 -1.03 -0.96 9.19
CA LEU A 95 -0.57 0.14 10.04
C LEU A 95 0.67 0.82 9.46
N LEU A 96 1.67 0.06 9.03
CA LEU A 96 2.89 0.62 8.45
C LEU A 96 2.60 1.39 7.16
N VAL A 97 1.76 0.86 6.28
CA VAL A 97 1.33 1.57 5.07
C VAL A 97 0.57 2.84 5.44
N GLY A 98 -0.40 2.77 6.36
CA GLY A 98 -1.15 3.95 6.78
C GLY A 98 -0.28 5.04 7.41
N VAL A 99 0.69 4.68 8.25
CA VAL A 99 1.67 5.62 8.82
C VAL A 99 2.58 6.20 7.74
N ALA A 100 3.07 5.38 6.82
CA ALA A 100 3.93 5.84 5.75
C ALA A 100 3.19 6.82 4.82
N GLU A 101 1.93 6.54 4.48
CA GLU A 101 1.07 7.45 3.69
C GLU A 101 0.82 8.77 4.44
N LEU A 102 0.56 8.73 5.75
CA LEU A 102 0.44 9.94 6.57
C LEU A 102 1.72 10.78 6.57
N LEU A 103 2.89 10.14 6.66
CA LEU A 103 4.18 10.83 6.59
C LEU A 103 4.38 11.47 5.21
N VAL A 104 4.11 10.73 4.14
CA VAL A 104 4.22 11.25 2.77
C VAL A 104 3.29 12.44 2.56
N MET A 105 2.03 12.37 2.99
CA MET A 105 1.09 13.49 2.90
C MET A 105 1.53 14.70 3.72
N ARG A 106 2.22 14.49 4.85
CA ARG A 106 2.73 15.58 5.69
C ARG A 106 3.93 16.28 5.07
N PHE A 107 4.87 15.53 4.47
CA PHE A 107 6.08 16.09 3.86
C PHE A 107 5.85 16.61 2.44
N TYR A 108 4.90 16.01 1.71
CA TYR A 108 4.51 16.39 0.36
C TYR A 108 3.00 16.65 0.33
N PRO A 109 2.54 17.80 0.87
CA PRO A 109 1.14 18.17 0.79
C PRO A 109 0.74 18.23 -0.68
N GLN A 110 -0.17 17.33 -1.06
CA GLN A 110 -0.79 17.33 -2.38
C GLN A 110 -1.48 18.68 -2.53
N LYS A 111 -1.03 19.51 -3.49
CA LYS A 111 -1.78 20.72 -3.85
C LYS A 111 -3.14 20.26 -4.37
N THR A 112 -4.17 20.42 -3.56
CA THR A 112 -5.55 20.34 -4.05
C THR A 112 -5.69 21.35 -5.19
N PRO A 113 -6.23 20.95 -6.36
CA PRO A 113 -6.63 21.91 -7.37
C PRO A 113 -7.68 22.88 -6.84
#